data_AF-A0A9W9IVE8-F1
#
_entry.id   AF-A0A9W9IVE8-F1
#
_cell.length_a   1.000
_cell.length_b   1.000
_cell.length_c   1.000
_cell.angle_alpha   90.00
_cell.angle_beta   90.00
_cell.angle_gamma   90.00
#
_symmetry.space_group_name_H-M   'P 1'
#
loop_
_entity.id
_entity.type
_entity.pdbx_description
1 polymer ?
#
loop_
_entity_poly.entity_id
_entity_poly.type
_entity_poly.pdbx_seq_one_letter_code
_entity_poly.pdbx_strand_id
1 'polypeptide(L)'
;MPKAFFDRDPVTLQEGNHILAQIGGNTLEPDETKSISGEVERVIIYHSPDLTTELRCTHEVHFSPGEKVIFQQLDPVTYAAIGMESGQEVEFKE
;
A
#
# COMPACT_ATOMS: atom_id res chain seq x y z
N MET A 1 -16.46 -2.65 4.16
CA MET A 1 -15.61 -1.51 3.77
C MET A 1 -14.76 -1.96 2.59
N PRO A 2 -14.39 -1.08 1.65
CA PRO A 2 -13.56 -1.47 0.51
C PRO A 2 -12.21 -2.04 0.97
N LYS A 3 -11.66 -2.97 0.18
CA LYS A 3 -10.41 -3.67 0.52
C LYS A 3 -9.58 -3.94 -0.73
N ALA A 4 -8.27 -3.94 -0.54
CA ALA A 4 -7.33 -4.54 -1.48
C ALA A 4 -7.08 -6.00 -1.06
N PHE A 5 -7.16 -6.93 -2.00
CA PHE A 5 -6.88 -8.35 -1.76
C PHE A 5 -5.50 -8.69 -2.33
N PHE A 6 -4.58 -9.07 -1.44
CA PHE A 6 -3.24 -9.50 -1.81
C PHE A 6 -3.06 -11.01 -1.64
N ASP A 7 -2.40 -11.68 -2.59
CA ASP A 7 -2.10 -13.12 -2.54
C ASP A 7 -0.60 -13.39 -2.65
N ARG A 8 0.11 -13.11 -1.55
CA ARG A 8 1.58 -13.17 -1.43
C ARG A 8 2.30 -12.23 -2.40
N ASP A 9 1.62 -11.17 -2.77
CA ASP A 9 2.07 -10.16 -3.73
C ASP A 9 3.31 -9.43 -3.19
N PRO A 10 4.42 -9.39 -3.93
CA PRO A 10 5.56 -8.56 -3.60
C PRO A 10 5.18 -7.08 -3.70
N VAL A 11 5.06 -6.42 -2.56
CA VAL A 11 4.75 -4.98 -2.48
C VAL A 11 6.04 -4.22 -2.24
N THR A 12 6.37 -3.29 -3.13
CA THR A 12 7.50 -2.36 -3.00
C THR A 12 6.98 -1.00 -2.55
N LEU A 13 7.51 -0.47 -1.45
CA LEU A 13 7.21 0.90 -1.02
C LEU A 13 8.10 1.88 -1.76
N GLN A 14 7.54 2.68 -2.68
CA GLN A 14 8.31 3.67 -3.41
C GLN A 14 8.64 4.88 -2.53
N GLU A 15 9.83 5.47 -2.69
CA GLU A 15 10.22 6.70 -2.01
C GLU A 15 9.14 7.81 -2.11
N GLY A 16 9.02 8.60 -1.04
CA GLY A 16 8.09 9.73 -0.96
C GLY A 16 8.28 10.52 0.33
N ASN A 17 7.29 11.34 0.70
CA ASN A 17 7.27 12.12 1.93
C ASN A 17 6.82 11.27 3.15
N HIS A 18 7.41 10.09 3.31
CA HIS A 18 7.16 9.16 4.40
C HIS A 18 8.45 8.40 4.72
N ILE A 19 8.57 7.90 5.95
CA ILE A 19 9.74 7.14 6.40
C ILE A 19 9.48 5.63 6.47
N LEU A 20 8.21 5.21 6.59
CA LEU A 20 7.76 3.81 6.49
C LEU A 20 6.23 3.75 6.34
N ALA A 21 5.73 2.59 5.91
CA ALA A 21 4.30 2.29 5.83
C ALA A 21 3.98 0.94 6.49
N GLN A 22 2.83 0.84 7.15
CA GLN A 22 2.27 -0.43 7.61
C GLN A 22 1.13 -0.87 6.69
N ILE A 23 1.32 -1.98 5.98
CA ILE A 23 0.40 -2.53 4.98
C ILE A 23 0.15 -4.01 5.31
N GLY A 24 -1.11 -4.38 5.54
CA GLY A 24 -1.47 -5.77 5.86
C GLY A 24 -0.71 -6.35 7.07
N GLY A 25 -0.42 -5.52 8.07
CA GLY A 25 0.35 -5.90 9.26
C GLY A 25 1.88 -5.94 9.06
N ASN A 26 2.37 -5.75 7.84
CA ASN A 26 3.80 -5.67 7.54
C ASN A 26 4.26 -4.21 7.54
N THR A 27 5.40 -3.93 8.17
CA THR A 27 6.07 -2.64 8.07
C THR A 27 7.03 -2.67 6.88
N LEU A 28 6.95 -1.68 5.99
CA LEU A 28 7.86 -1.52 4.84
C LEU A 28 8.61 -0.20 4.97
N GLU A 29 9.92 -0.23 4.75
CA GLU A 29 10.75 0.96 4.54
C GLU A 29 10.77 1.35 3.04
N PRO A 30 11.07 2.60 2.68
CA PRO A 30 11.25 3.00 1.29
C PRO A 30 12.25 2.11 0.56
N ASP A 31 11.93 1.76 -0.70
CA ASP A 31 12.62 0.81 -1.57
C ASP A 31 12.66 -0.64 -1.06
N GLU A 32 12.08 -0.94 0.11
CA GLU A 32 11.90 -2.30 0.57
C GLU A 32 10.77 -2.99 -0.20
N THR A 33 10.96 -4.29 -0.46
CA THR A 33 9.91 -5.17 -0.98
C THR A 33 9.58 -6.26 0.03
N LYS A 34 8.29 -6.40 0.35
CA LYS A 34 7.78 -7.49 1.21
C LYS A 34 6.58 -8.17 0.58
N SER A 35 6.47 -9.49 0.76
CA SER A 35 5.28 -10.24 0.35
C SER A 35 4.14 -9.98 1.33
N ILE A 36 3.02 -9.47 0.83
CA ILE A 36 1.82 -9.17 1.62
C ILE A 36 0.71 -10.16 1.25
N SER A 37 -0.11 -10.55 2.22
CA SER A 37 -1.21 -11.47 1.98
C SER A 37 -2.43 -11.09 2.80
N GLY A 38 -3.60 -11.35 2.24
CA GLY A 38 -4.89 -11.11 2.87
C GLY A 38 -5.52 -9.77 2.49
N GLU A 39 -6.55 -9.42 3.24
CA GLU A 39 -7.38 -8.26 2.98
C GLU A 39 -6.81 -7.01 3.67
N VAL A 40 -6.62 -5.94 2.91
CA VAL A 40 -6.09 -4.67 3.42
C VAL A 40 -7.14 -3.58 3.24
N GLU A 41 -7.79 -3.24 4.35
CA GLU A 41 -8.80 -2.16 4.42
C GLU A 41 -8.16 -0.80 4.67
N ARG A 42 -7.04 -0.78 5.40
CA ARG A 42 -6.34 0.41 5.84
C ARG A 42 -4.83 0.22 5.82
N VAL A 43 -4.11 1.32 5.68
CA VAL A 43 -2.65 1.41 5.83
C VAL A 43 -2.31 2.53 6.81
N ILE A 44 -1.15 2.45 7.44
CA ILE A 44 -0.64 3.51 8.30
C ILE A 44 0.63 4.06 7.67
N ILE A 45 0.65 5.35 7.38
CA ILE A 45 1.82 6.06 6.86
C ILE A 45 2.48 6.79 8.01
N TYR A 46 3.80 6.68 8.10
CA TYR A 46 4.60 7.36 9.11
C TYR A 46 5.40 8.45 8.40
N HIS A 47 5.09 9.70 8.70
CA HIS A 47 5.79 10.86 8.14
C HIS A 47 6.98 11.26 9.00
N SER A 48 6.87 11.02 10.31
CA SER A 48 7.93 11.19 11.31
C SER A 48 7.68 10.23 12.47
N PRO A 49 8.60 10.12 13.45
CA PRO A 49 8.38 9.26 14.63
C PRO A 49 7.09 9.56 15.41
N ASP A 50 6.60 10.81 15.35
CA ASP A 50 5.45 11.28 16.13
C ASP A 50 4.20 11.60 15.26
N LEU A 51 4.31 11.50 13.94
CA LEU A 51 3.22 11.83 13.01
C LEU A 51 2.89 10.65 12.11
N THR A 52 1.68 10.13 12.29
CA THR A 52 1.13 9.04 11.49
C THR A 52 -0.23 9.41 10.89
N THR A 53 -0.51 8.82 9.73
CA THR A 53 -1.76 8.99 9.00
C THR A 53 -2.36 7.62 8.73
N GLU A 54 -3.62 7.40 9.14
CA GLU A 54 -4.38 6.21 8.75
C GLU A 54 -5.10 6.51 7.43
N LEU A 55 -4.82 5.72 6.40
CA LEU A 55 -5.48 5.84 5.09
C LEU A 55 -6.33 4.60 4.83
N ARG A 56 -7.47 4.78 4.20
CA ARG A 56 -8.47 3.75 3.93
C ARG A 56 -8.61 3.48 2.45
N CYS A 57 -8.79 2.21 2.13
CA CYS A 57 -9.01 1.74 0.78
C CYS A 57 -10.29 2.37 0.20
N THR A 58 -10.19 2.94 -1.00
CA THR A 58 -11.28 3.71 -1.63
C THR A 58 -12.28 2.83 -2.38
N HIS A 59 -11.84 1.71 -2.93
CA HIS A 59 -12.68 0.77 -3.67
C HIS A 59 -12.11 -0.65 -3.62
N GLU A 60 -12.90 -1.64 -4.00
CA GLU A 60 -12.48 -3.03 -3.96
C GLU A 60 -11.58 -3.37 -5.15
N VAL A 61 -10.43 -3.99 -4.91
CA VAL A 61 -9.54 -4.51 -5.96
C VAL A 61 -8.97 -5.86 -5.58
N HIS A 62 -8.88 -6.76 -6.56
CA HIS A 62 -8.22 -8.05 -6.43
C HIS A 62 -7.01 -8.04 -7.36
N PHE A 63 -5.81 -8.06 -6.78
CA PHE A 63 -4.59 -8.23 -7.55
C PHE A 63 -4.44 -9.69 -8.01
N SER A 64 -3.69 -9.90 -9.07
CA SER A 64 -3.39 -11.25 -9.53
C SER A 64 -2.46 -11.97 -8.54
N PRO A 65 -2.56 -13.29 -8.35
CA PRO A 65 -1.69 -14.00 -7.42
C PRO A 65 -0.19 -13.84 -7.70
N GLY A 66 0.56 -13.38 -6.69
CA GLY A 66 1.99 -13.13 -6.80
C GLY A 66 2.35 -11.90 -7.62
N GLU A 67 1.38 -11.03 -7.90
CA GLU A 67 1.59 -9.82 -8.68
C GLU A 67 2.54 -8.87 -7.97
N LYS A 68 3.45 -8.26 -8.74
CA LYS A 68 4.30 -7.19 -8.21
C LYS A 68 3.49 -5.92 -8.09
N VAL A 69 3.41 -5.37 -6.88
CA VAL A 69 2.67 -4.16 -6.60
C VAL A 69 3.62 -3.06 -6.16
N ILE A 70 3.51 -1.88 -6.75
CA ILE A 70 4.16 -0.68 -6.26
C ILE A 70 3.18 0.06 -5.36
N PHE A 71 3.62 0.40 -4.16
CA PHE A 71 2.92 1.30 -3.27
C PHE A 71 3.54 2.70 -3.36
N GLN A 72 2.83 3.64 -3.98
CA GLN A 72 3.35 4.95 -4.34
C GLN A 72 2.52 6.08 -3.72
N GLN A 73 3.19 7.15 -3.29
CA GLN A 73 2.52 8.39 -2.92
C GLN A 73 2.06 9.15 -4.17
N LEU A 74 0.77 9.48 -4.26
CA LEU A 74 0.22 10.33 -5.32
C LEU A 74 0.21 11.80 -4.92
N ASP A 75 -0.17 12.08 -3.67
CA ASP A 75 -0.20 13.41 -3.07
C ASP A 75 0.05 13.30 -1.54
N PRO A 76 0.13 14.41 -0.77
CA PRO A 76 0.45 14.37 0.65
C PRO A 76 -0.42 13.44 1.51
N VAL A 77 -1.66 13.15 1.10
CA VAL A 77 -2.65 12.39 1.85
C VAL A 77 -3.23 11.21 1.07
N THR A 78 -2.67 10.89 -0.11
CA THR A 78 -3.13 9.80 -0.98
C THR A 78 -1.98 8.91 -1.40
N TYR A 79 -2.18 7.60 -1.27
CA TYR A 79 -1.28 6.58 -1.78
C TYR A 79 -2.02 5.63 -2.71
N ALA A 80 -1.32 5.03 -3.66
CA ALA A 80 -1.86 4.02 -4.55
C ALA A 80 -1.06 2.73 -4.47
N ALA A 81 -1.76 1.59 -4.46
CA ALA A 81 -1.19 0.29 -4.77
C ALA A 81 -1.45 0.01 -6.26
N ILE A 82 -0.39 -0.23 -7.05
CA ILE A 82 -0.45 -0.39 -8.50
C ILE A 82 0.17 -1.73 -8.89
N GLY A 83 -0.62 -2.60 -9.51
CA GLY A 83 -0.19 -3.88 -10.04
C GLY A 83 0.58 -3.70 -11.33
N MET A 84 1.84 -4.15 -11.35
CA MET A 84 2.77 -3.88 -12.46
C MET A 84 2.47 -4.68 -13.73
N GLU A 85 1.75 -5.80 -13.61
CA GLU A 85 1.42 -6.67 -14.73
C GLU A 85 -0.02 -6.44 -15.20
N SER A 86 -0.97 -6.36 -14.27
CA SER A 86 -2.38 -6.15 -14.57
C SER A 86 -2.72 -4.70 -14.88
N GLY A 87 -1.94 -3.74 -14.37
CA GLY A 87 -2.29 -2.31 -14.37
C GLY A 87 -3.47 -1.97 -13.44
N GLN A 88 -3.93 -2.91 -12.62
CA GLN A 88 -4.95 -2.62 -11.60
C GLN A 88 -4.37 -1.68 -10.55
N GLU A 89 -5.19 -0.77 -10.05
CA GLU A 89 -4.78 0.16 -9.02
C GLU A 89 -5.87 0.37 -7.99
N VAL A 90 -5.47 0.75 -6.78
CA VAL A 90 -6.39 1.20 -5.74
C VAL A 90 -5.75 2.30 -4.91
N GLU A 91 -6.53 3.34 -4.61
CA GLU A 91 -6.10 4.43 -3.76
C GLU A 91 -6.45 4.17 -2.29
N PHE A 92 -5.59 4.69 -1.41
CA PHE A 92 -5.77 4.81 0.03
C PHE A 92 -5.77 6.30 0.41
N LYS A 93 -6.82 6.78 1.08
CA LYS A 93 -7.06 8.18 1.44
C LYS A 93 -7.59 8.31 2.87
N GLU A 94 -7.43 9.46 3.52
CA GLU A 94 -8.01 9.76 4.86
C GLU A 94 -9.53 9.54 4.93
#